data_AF-A0A6B3AN13-F1
#
_entry.id   AF-A0A6B3AN13-F1
#
_cell.length_a   1.000
_cell.length_b   1.000
_cell.length_c   1.000
_cell.angle_alpha   90.00
_cell.angle_beta   90.00
_cell.angle_gamma   90.00
#
_symmetry.space_group_name_H-M   'P 1'
#
loop_
_entity.id
_entity.type
_entity.pdbx_description
1 polymer ?
#
loop_
_entity_poly.entity_id
_entity_poly.type
_entity_poly.pdbx_seq_one_letter_code
_entity_poly.pdbx_strand_id
1 'polypeptide(L)'
;MTAATDIISARVRHLMRELASGIPLDPLGAAWEAGRFSPVPNHTSRRGGGQRKQLFDSYSDAIDWTHEEQVQRACIVFENMLRECRPSEPDEWWDKTLVELADELRRDGFEITPDLGIRRLGEHRPQDAREADDAYREALRILRGALKAMSRLHRLTKGMIEDRLRDVLLVALNGYFEGRATAESINGDGKNDILLRIGDRNVLIVECKIWDGPAAIAPALDQLLRYVDNGTTRTVLISFLRTNNPEPLITKAIAAIQAHPNYESTDLSLADIERQWSFIVRGNGSPGTALRAEVAFLPVAVA
;
A
#
# COMPACT_ATOMS: atom_id res chain seq x y z
N MET A 1 24.00 -23.58 -15.84
CA MET A 1 23.15 -22.54 -16.46
C MET A 1 21.72 -22.86 -16.10
N THR A 2 21.16 -22.20 -15.09
CA THR A 2 19.73 -22.28 -14.79
C THR A 2 18.99 -21.58 -15.92
N ALA A 3 18.07 -22.27 -16.60
CA ALA A 3 17.20 -21.62 -17.59
C ALA A 3 16.48 -20.45 -16.91
N ALA A 4 16.41 -19.30 -17.59
CA ALA A 4 15.62 -18.17 -17.11
C ALA A 4 14.17 -18.64 -16.93
N THR A 5 13.58 -18.32 -15.78
CA THR A 5 12.19 -18.67 -15.48
C THR A 5 11.28 -17.59 -16.08
N ASP A 6 10.16 -17.98 -16.66
CA ASP A 6 9.15 -17.03 -17.16
C ASP A 6 8.73 -16.07 -16.02
N ILE A 7 8.66 -14.77 -16.33
CA ILE A 7 8.22 -13.73 -15.38
C ILE A 7 6.72 -13.87 -15.11
N ILE A 8 5.93 -14.20 -16.13
CA ILE A 8 4.52 -14.57 -15.99
C ILE A 8 4.37 -16.06 -16.26
N SER A 9 3.84 -16.78 -15.28
CA SER A 9 3.74 -18.24 -15.29
C SER A 9 2.81 -18.77 -16.38
N ALA A 10 3.03 -20.03 -16.75
CA ALA A 10 2.10 -20.75 -17.62
C ALA A 10 0.67 -20.83 -17.05
N ARG A 11 0.50 -20.72 -15.73
CA ARG A 11 -0.80 -20.74 -15.07
C ARG A 11 -1.58 -19.46 -15.33
N VAL A 12 -0.97 -18.29 -15.11
CA VAL A 12 -1.58 -16.99 -15.45
C VAL A 12 -1.95 -16.92 -16.92
N ARG A 13 -1.04 -17.30 -17.83
CA ARG A 13 -1.30 -17.31 -19.28
C ARG A 13 -2.50 -18.21 -19.63
N HIS A 14 -2.64 -19.35 -18.95
CA HIS A 14 -3.78 -20.24 -19.17
C HIS A 14 -5.10 -19.61 -18.72
N LEU A 15 -5.15 -18.96 -17.55
CA LEU A 15 -6.34 -18.28 -17.07
C LEU A 15 -6.76 -17.14 -18.02
N MET A 16 -5.81 -16.32 -18.48
CA MET A 16 -6.06 -15.26 -19.47
C MET A 16 -6.58 -15.82 -20.80
N ARG A 17 -6.04 -16.96 -21.22
CA ARG A 17 -6.51 -17.67 -22.41
C ARG A 17 -7.94 -18.19 -22.26
N GLU A 18 -8.33 -18.66 -21.09
CA GLU A 18 -9.72 -19.08 -20.84
C GLU A 18 -10.67 -17.87 -20.89
N LEU A 19 -10.29 -16.75 -20.26
CA LEU A 19 -11.01 -15.47 -20.31
C LEU A 19 -11.20 -14.96 -21.75
N ALA A 20 -10.22 -15.14 -22.63
CA ALA A 20 -10.31 -14.74 -24.04
C ALA A 20 -11.55 -15.29 -24.75
N SER A 21 -12.12 -16.41 -24.29
CA SER A 21 -13.33 -17.02 -24.85
C SER A 21 -14.57 -16.12 -24.74
N GLY A 22 -14.61 -15.25 -23.72
CA GLY A 22 -15.69 -14.31 -23.46
C GLY A 22 -15.58 -12.99 -24.24
N ILE A 23 -14.44 -12.71 -24.88
CA ILE A 23 -14.17 -11.44 -25.55
C ILE A 23 -14.51 -11.55 -27.05
N PRO A 24 -15.24 -10.60 -27.66
CA PRO A 24 -15.42 -10.60 -29.11
C PRO A 24 -14.06 -10.54 -29.85
N LEU A 25 -13.99 -11.02 -31.10
CA LEU A 25 -12.71 -11.14 -31.81
C LEU A 25 -12.05 -9.78 -32.06
N ASP A 26 -12.82 -8.75 -32.43
CA ASP A 26 -12.25 -7.43 -32.74
C ASP A 26 -11.65 -6.75 -31.49
N PRO A 27 -12.33 -6.66 -30.33
CA PRO A 27 -11.71 -6.15 -29.09
C PRO A 27 -10.52 -6.98 -28.62
N LEU A 28 -10.56 -8.31 -28.79
CA LEU A 28 -9.43 -9.17 -28.45
C LEU A 28 -8.21 -8.84 -29.33
N GLY A 29 -8.39 -8.67 -30.64
CA GLY A 29 -7.33 -8.22 -31.55
C GLY A 29 -6.80 -6.83 -31.18
N ALA A 30 -7.70 -5.87 -30.92
CA ALA A 30 -7.34 -4.51 -30.52
C ALA A 30 -6.52 -4.47 -29.21
N ALA A 31 -6.83 -5.36 -28.25
CA ALA A 31 -6.04 -5.49 -27.03
C ALA A 31 -4.58 -5.88 -27.32
N TRP A 32 -4.36 -6.84 -28.23
CA TRP A 32 -3.01 -7.25 -28.65
C TRP A 32 -2.26 -6.16 -29.42
N GLU A 33 -2.97 -5.43 -30.29
CA GLU A 33 -2.42 -4.29 -31.02
C GLU A 33 -2.02 -3.14 -30.09
N ALA A 34 -2.80 -2.88 -29.03
CA ALA A 34 -2.44 -1.91 -27.98
C ALA A 34 -1.14 -2.29 -27.25
N GLY A 35 -0.90 -3.59 -27.05
CA GLY A 35 0.37 -4.15 -26.56
C GLY A 35 1.49 -4.19 -27.61
N ARG A 36 1.24 -3.67 -28.83
CA ARG A 36 2.16 -3.67 -29.98
C ARG A 36 2.67 -5.07 -30.35
N PHE A 37 1.83 -6.09 -30.20
CA PHE A 37 2.14 -7.44 -30.65
C PHE A 37 1.58 -7.70 -32.04
N SER A 38 2.26 -8.60 -32.77
CA SER A 38 1.80 -9.13 -34.04
C SER A 38 1.57 -10.64 -33.87
N PRO A 39 0.53 -11.22 -34.49
CA PRO A 39 0.29 -12.63 -34.39
C PRO A 39 1.34 -13.40 -35.21
N VAL A 40 1.68 -14.61 -34.78
CA VAL A 40 2.49 -15.53 -35.60
C VAL A 40 1.68 -15.90 -36.85
N PRO A 41 2.18 -15.65 -38.07
CA PRO A 41 1.47 -16.01 -39.29
C PRO A 41 1.27 -17.52 -39.41
N ASN A 42 0.09 -17.96 -39.85
CA ASN A 42 -0.27 -19.38 -40.01
C ASN A 42 -0.08 -20.21 -38.72
N HIS A 43 -0.21 -19.56 -37.55
CA HIS A 43 -0.08 -20.24 -36.27
C HIS A 43 -1.12 -21.35 -36.10
N THR A 44 -0.67 -22.48 -35.60
CA THR A 44 -1.55 -23.60 -35.23
C THR A 44 -1.37 -23.87 -33.74
N SER A 45 -2.39 -23.58 -32.94
CA SER A 45 -2.33 -23.81 -31.50
C SER A 45 -2.14 -25.28 -31.15
N ARG A 46 -1.12 -25.57 -30.34
CA ARG A 46 -0.86 -26.92 -29.81
C ARG A 46 -1.92 -27.38 -28.80
N ARG A 47 -2.65 -26.43 -28.20
CA ARG A 47 -3.67 -26.71 -27.17
C ARG A 47 -5.07 -26.90 -27.77
N GLY A 48 -5.27 -26.56 -29.05
CA GLY A 48 -6.58 -26.55 -29.70
C GLY A 48 -7.56 -25.54 -29.07
N GLY A 49 -8.78 -25.41 -29.60
CA GLY A 49 -9.82 -24.53 -29.04
C GLY A 49 -10.54 -23.70 -30.09
N GLY A 50 -11.53 -22.91 -29.65
CA GLY A 50 -12.28 -22.00 -30.52
C GLY A 50 -11.43 -20.82 -31.04
N GLN A 51 -11.97 -20.08 -32.00
CA GLN A 51 -11.26 -19.00 -32.72
C GLN A 51 -10.55 -17.99 -31.79
N ARG A 52 -11.19 -17.55 -30.69
CA ARG A 52 -10.61 -16.60 -29.73
C ARG A 52 -9.38 -17.14 -29.00
N LYS A 53 -9.42 -18.43 -28.62
CA LYS A 53 -8.30 -19.10 -27.97
C LYS A 53 -7.14 -19.31 -28.94
N GLN A 54 -7.45 -19.66 -30.20
CA GLN A 54 -6.44 -19.75 -31.26
C GLN A 54 -5.81 -18.38 -31.55
N LEU A 55 -6.60 -17.31 -31.57
CA LEU A 55 -6.10 -15.95 -31.73
C LEU A 55 -5.18 -15.58 -30.56
N PHE A 56 -5.61 -15.78 -29.31
CA PHE A 56 -4.78 -15.57 -28.12
C PHE A 56 -3.45 -16.33 -28.23
N ASP A 57 -3.48 -17.62 -28.56
CA ASP A 57 -2.28 -18.44 -28.68
C ASP A 57 -1.33 -17.91 -29.78
N SER A 58 -1.87 -17.42 -30.90
CA SER A 58 -1.08 -16.88 -32.00
C SER A 58 -0.23 -15.66 -31.61
N TYR A 59 -0.68 -14.86 -30.65
CA TYR A 59 0.11 -13.76 -30.08
C TYR A 59 0.96 -14.22 -28.90
N SER A 60 0.37 -14.97 -27.96
CA SER A 60 1.02 -15.42 -26.73
C SER A 60 2.27 -16.27 -26.97
N ASP A 61 2.27 -17.07 -28.04
CA ASP A 61 3.42 -17.93 -28.40
C ASP A 61 4.57 -17.15 -29.05
N ALA A 62 4.33 -15.91 -29.51
CA ALA A 62 5.39 -15.02 -30.02
C ALA A 62 6.16 -14.29 -28.92
N ILE A 63 5.64 -14.29 -27.69
CA ILE A 63 6.17 -13.52 -26.57
C ILE A 63 7.32 -14.27 -25.91
N ASP A 64 8.43 -13.58 -25.71
CA ASP A 64 9.48 -14.00 -24.79
C ASP A 64 9.08 -13.62 -23.36
N TRP A 65 8.57 -14.59 -22.62
CA TRP A 65 8.08 -14.41 -21.25
C TRP A 65 9.19 -14.28 -20.21
N THR A 66 10.45 -14.37 -20.62
CA THR A 66 11.61 -14.07 -19.77
C THR A 66 12.10 -12.63 -19.96
N HIS A 67 11.54 -11.89 -20.92
CA HIS A 67 11.94 -10.52 -21.26
C HIS A 67 10.98 -9.48 -20.67
N GLU A 68 11.48 -8.65 -19.74
CA GLU A 68 10.69 -7.65 -19.00
C GLU A 68 9.83 -6.74 -19.89
N GLU A 69 10.40 -6.13 -20.93
CA GLU A 69 9.64 -5.20 -21.78
C GLU A 69 8.46 -5.88 -22.51
N GLN A 70 8.64 -7.14 -22.94
CA GLN A 70 7.57 -7.88 -23.60
C GLN A 70 6.50 -8.28 -22.59
N VAL A 71 6.90 -8.70 -21.39
CA VAL A 71 5.99 -9.01 -20.31
C VAL A 71 5.17 -7.79 -19.88
N GLN A 72 5.80 -6.62 -19.74
CA GLN A 72 5.11 -5.38 -19.41
C GLN A 72 4.06 -5.00 -20.46
N ARG A 73 4.40 -5.15 -21.75
CA ARG A 73 3.43 -4.96 -22.84
C ARG A 73 2.32 -6.00 -22.81
N ALA A 74 2.61 -7.25 -22.47
CA ALA A 74 1.62 -8.31 -22.34
C ALA A 74 0.67 -8.03 -21.16
N CYS A 75 1.15 -7.45 -20.06
CA CYS A 75 0.29 -6.97 -18.98
C CYS A 75 -0.73 -5.95 -19.48
N ILE A 76 -0.35 -4.99 -20.34
CA ILE A 76 -1.29 -4.03 -20.95
C ILE A 76 -2.39 -4.75 -21.75
N VAL A 77 -2.03 -5.79 -22.51
CA VAL A 77 -3.02 -6.63 -23.22
C VAL A 77 -3.97 -7.26 -22.22
N PHE A 78 -3.45 -7.86 -21.15
CA PHE A 78 -4.24 -8.54 -20.13
C PHE A 78 -5.17 -7.58 -19.39
N GLU A 79 -4.73 -6.37 -19.07
CA GLU A 79 -5.59 -5.33 -18.48
C GLU A 79 -6.78 -4.99 -19.38
N ASN A 80 -6.54 -4.79 -20.68
CA ASN A 80 -7.60 -4.50 -21.65
C ASN A 80 -8.56 -5.68 -21.76
N MET A 81 -8.06 -6.92 -21.79
CA MET A 81 -8.89 -8.11 -21.78
C MET A 81 -9.76 -8.20 -20.52
N LEU A 82 -9.21 -7.89 -19.33
CA LEU A 82 -9.97 -7.89 -18.09
C LEU A 82 -11.09 -6.84 -18.10
N ARG A 83 -10.81 -5.65 -18.65
CA ARG A 83 -11.83 -4.58 -18.79
C ARG A 83 -12.94 -4.98 -19.74
N GLU A 84 -12.63 -5.67 -20.84
CA GLU A 84 -13.62 -6.21 -21.78
C GLU A 84 -14.48 -7.33 -21.18
N CYS A 85 -13.89 -8.17 -20.32
CA CYS A 85 -14.62 -9.25 -19.64
C CYS A 85 -15.46 -8.77 -18.44
N ARG A 86 -15.25 -7.53 -17.96
CA ARG A 86 -15.87 -7.03 -16.74
C ARG A 86 -17.40 -6.98 -16.89
N PRO A 87 -18.16 -7.68 -16.03
CA PRO A 87 -19.61 -7.63 -16.08
C PRO A 87 -20.14 -6.28 -15.58
N SER A 88 -21.29 -5.86 -16.11
CA SER A 88 -21.97 -4.62 -15.69
C SER A 88 -22.72 -4.76 -14.36
N GLU A 89 -23.03 -5.99 -13.96
CA GLU A 89 -23.70 -6.35 -12.71
C GLU A 89 -22.83 -7.38 -11.93
N PRO A 90 -23.06 -7.57 -10.61
CA PRO A 90 -22.34 -8.56 -9.83
C PRO A 90 -22.46 -9.97 -10.44
N ASP A 91 -21.33 -10.67 -10.57
CA ASP A 91 -21.27 -12.03 -11.15
C ASP A 91 -20.29 -12.89 -10.34
N GLU A 92 -20.80 -13.98 -9.76
CA GLU A 92 -20.05 -14.85 -8.85
C GLU A 92 -18.91 -15.60 -9.57
N TRP A 93 -19.12 -15.94 -10.84
CA TRP A 93 -18.09 -16.62 -11.63
C TRP A 93 -16.93 -15.66 -11.93
N TRP A 94 -17.22 -14.43 -12.28
CA TRP A 94 -16.24 -13.36 -12.49
C TRP A 94 -15.45 -13.09 -11.20
N ASP A 95 -16.12 -12.91 -10.07
CA ASP A 95 -15.46 -12.63 -8.79
C ASP A 95 -14.49 -13.76 -8.41
N LYS A 96 -14.92 -15.03 -8.54
CA LYS A 96 -14.06 -16.19 -8.30
C LYS A 96 -12.88 -16.24 -9.27
N THR A 97 -13.13 -15.99 -10.56
CA THR A 97 -12.08 -16.00 -11.58
C THR A 97 -11.03 -14.91 -11.35
N LEU A 98 -11.47 -13.71 -10.96
CA LEU A 98 -10.59 -12.58 -10.69
C LEU A 98 -9.73 -12.81 -9.44
N VAL A 99 -10.30 -13.42 -8.39
CA VAL A 99 -9.55 -13.83 -7.19
C VAL A 99 -8.48 -14.87 -7.54
N GLU A 100 -8.84 -15.91 -8.31
CA GLU A 100 -7.88 -16.94 -8.73
C GLU A 100 -6.74 -16.34 -9.56
N LEU A 101 -7.07 -15.48 -10.53
CA LEU A 101 -6.06 -14.81 -11.36
C LEU A 101 -5.17 -13.89 -10.54
N ALA A 102 -5.73 -13.11 -9.61
CA ALA A 102 -4.97 -12.23 -8.73
C ALA A 102 -3.99 -13.01 -7.84
N ASP A 103 -4.40 -14.18 -7.34
CA ASP A 103 -3.52 -15.03 -6.54
C ASP A 103 -2.35 -15.60 -7.34
N GLU A 104 -2.57 -15.99 -8.60
CA GLU A 104 -1.50 -16.46 -9.47
C GLU A 104 -0.57 -15.33 -9.90
N LEU A 105 -1.10 -14.17 -10.28
CA LEU A 105 -0.28 -12.99 -10.57
C LEU A 105 0.55 -12.57 -9.36
N ARG A 106 0.02 -12.68 -8.13
CA ARG A 106 0.77 -12.40 -6.90
C ARG A 106 1.96 -13.33 -6.71
N ARG A 107 1.84 -14.61 -7.07
CA ARG A 107 2.96 -15.57 -7.06
C ARG A 107 4.02 -15.22 -8.09
N ASP A 108 3.61 -14.63 -9.21
CA ASP A 108 4.49 -14.15 -10.28
C ASP A 108 5.09 -12.76 -9.99
N GLY A 109 4.78 -12.17 -8.83
CA GLY A 109 5.30 -10.86 -8.44
C GLY A 109 4.49 -9.69 -9.03
N PHE A 110 3.20 -9.85 -9.27
CA PHE A 110 2.29 -8.82 -9.77
C PHE A 110 1.02 -8.68 -8.92
N GLU A 111 0.30 -7.57 -9.06
CA GLU A 111 -1.03 -7.37 -8.48
C GLU A 111 -2.03 -6.87 -9.52
N ILE A 112 -3.31 -7.17 -9.29
CA ILE A 112 -4.43 -6.58 -10.03
C ILE A 112 -5.03 -5.45 -9.18
N THR A 113 -5.15 -4.25 -9.75
CA THR A 113 -5.71 -3.07 -9.08
C THR A 113 -7.25 -3.00 -9.23
N PRO A 114 -7.96 -2.19 -8.43
CA PRO A 114 -9.44 -2.09 -8.51
C PRO A 114 -9.97 -1.66 -9.90
N ASP A 115 -9.17 -0.95 -10.69
CA ASP A 115 -9.45 -0.54 -12.07
C ASP A 115 -8.96 -1.58 -13.11
N LEU A 116 -8.64 -2.79 -12.67
CA LEU A 116 -8.15 -3.92 -13.47
C LEU A 116 -6.81 -3.66 -14.17
N GLY A 117 -5.97 -2.81 -13.56
CA GLY A 117 -4.56 -2.67 -13.93
C GLY A 117 -3.71 -3.83 -13.42
N ILE A 118 -2.61 -4.18 -14.09
CA ILE A 118 -1.68 -5.22 -13.66
C ILE A 118 -0.30 -4.60 -13.43
N ARG A 119 0.21 -4.69 -12.21
CA ARG A 119 1.44 -3.98 -11.78
C ARG A 119 2.42 -4.94 -11.14
N ARG A 120 3.73 -4.75 -11.38
CA ARG A 120 4.77 -5.56 -10.74
C ARG A 120 4.89 -5.13 -9.28
N LEU A 121 4.78 -6.09 -8.37
CA LEU A 121 4.97 -5.90 -6.94
C LEU A 121 6.38 -5.35 -6.68
N GLY A 122 6.46 -4.15 -6.12
CA GLY A 122 7.71 -3.49 -5.76
C GLY A 122 8.41 -2.70 -6.86
N GLU A 123 7.92 -2.64 -8.11
CA GLU A 123 8.48 -1.71 -9.11
C GLU A 123 8.04 -0.27 -8.83
N HIS A 124 9.01 0.52 -8.36
CA HIS A 124 8.84 1.93 -8.04
C HIS A 124 8.92 2.78 -9.32
N ARG A 125 7.81 3.42 -9.72
CA ARG A 125 7.89 4.57 -10.62
C ARG A 125 8.44 5.76 -9.81
N PRO A 126 9.47 6.48 -10.31
CA PRO A 126 9.98 7.67 -9.61
C PRO A 126 8.93 8.78 -9.41
N GLN A 127 7.89 8.82 -10.24
CA GLN A 127 6.79 9.78 -10.15
C GLN A 127 5.85 9.43 -8.97
N ASP A 128 5.40 8.17 -8.89
CA ASP A 128 4.59 7.68 -7.76
C ASP A 128 5.33 7.77 -6.42
N ALA A 129 6.66 7.56 -6.42
CA ALA A 129 7.48 7.76 -5.23
C ALA A 129 7.51 9.24 -4.80
N ARG A 130 7.63 10.17 -5.76
CA ARG A 130 7.55 11.62 -5.46
C ARG A 130 6.17 12.01 -4.97
N GLU A 131 5.11 11.51 -5.58
CA GLU A 131 3.73 11.76 -5.12
C GLU A 131 3.48 11.21 -3.73
N ALA A 132 3.99 10.01 -3.41
CA ALA A 132 3.93 9.45 -2.07
C ALA A 132 4.77 10.26 -1.07
N ASP A 133 5.94 10.76 -1.47
CA ASP A 133 6.77 11.64 -0.65
C ASP A 133 6.08 12.99 -0.38
N ASP A 134 5.48 13.58 -1.40
CA ASP A 134 4.75 14.84 -1.31
C ASP A 134 3.49 14.64 -0.45
N ALA A 135 2.74 13.57 -0.65
CA ALA A 135 1.59 13.22 0.16
C ALA A 135 1.96 12.93 1.62
N TYR A 136 3.07 12.24 1.88
CA TYR A 136 3.58 12.03 3.24
C TYR A 136 3.95 13.35 3.92
N ARG A 137 4.71 14.21 3.24
CA ARG A 137 5.10 15.53 3.77
C ARG A 137 3.87 16.39 4.06
N GLU A 138 2.87 16.35 3.20
CA GLU A 138 1.63 17.08 3.36
C GLU A 138 0.76 16.51 4.50
N ALA A 139 0.68 15.19 4.63
CA ALA A 139 0.00 14.54 5.74
C ALA A 139 0.64 14.90 7.09
N LEU A 140 1.97 14.89 7.20
CA LEU A 140 2.68 15.37 8.39
C LEU A 140 2.36 16.83 8.70
N ARG A 141 2.38 17.71 7.68
CA ARG A 141 2.04 19.13 7.84
C ARG A 141 0.63 19.31 8.41
N ILE A 142 -0.34 18.56 7.89
CA ILE A 142 -1.74 18.58 8.34
C ILE A 142 -1.86 18.06 9.77
N LEU A 143 -1.25 16.92 10.09
CA LEU A 143 -1.26 16.33 11.43
C LEU A 143 -0.68 17.30 12.46
N ARG A 144 0.49 17.89 12.20
CA ARG A 144 1.09 18.89 13.11
C ARG A 144 0.19 20.10 13.30
N GLY A 145 -0.44 20.60 12.23
CA GLY A 145 -1.42 21.68 12.29
C GLY A 145 -2.62 21.33 13.17
N ALA A 146 -3.19 20.13 12.99
CA ALA A 146 -4.31 19.62 13.78
C ALA A 146 -3.94 19.45 15.26
N LEU A 147 -2.77 18.85 15.56
CA LEU A 147 -2.27 18.68 16.92
C LEU A 147 -2.03 20.03 17.61
N LYS A 148 -1.51 21.02 16.90
CA LYS A 148 -1.36 22.40 17.39
C LYS A 148 -2.71 23.08 17.68
N ALA A 149 -3.74 22.78 16.89
CA ALA A 149 -5.09 23.26 17.17
C ALA A 149 -5.70 22.57 18.40
N MET A 150 -5.53 21.25 18.51
CA MET A 150 -5.99 20.44 19.65
C MET A 150 -5.37 20.89 20.98
N SER A 151 -4.07 21.23 20.99
CA SER A 151 -3.40 21.72 22.20
C SER A 151 -3.82 23.13 22.62
N ARG A 152 -4.40 23.93 21.71
CA ARG A 152 -4.95 25.26 22.03
C ARG A 152 -6.41 25.16 22.46
N LEU A 153 -7.19 24.34 21.77
CA LEU A 153 -8.63 24.15 21.98
C LEU A 153 -8.90 23.09 23.05
N HIS A 154 -8.44 23.29 24.27
CA HIS A 154 -8.57 22.34 25.39
C HIS A 154 -10.01 21.82 25.61
N ARG A 155 -11.03 22.63 25.32
CA ARG A 155 -12.44 22.20 25.44
C ARG A 155 -12.82 21.12 24.41
N LEU A 156 -12.16 21.09 23.25
CA LEU A 156 -12.40 20.10 22.21
C LEU A 156 -12.00 18.70 22.69
N THR A 157 -10.79 18.57 23.26
CA THR A 157 -10.20 17.27 23.58
C THR A 157 -10.58 16.74 24.96
N LYS A 158 -11.21 17.57 25.80
CA LYS A 158 -11.58 17.23 27.17
C LYS A 158 -12.41 15.95 27.23
N GLY A 159 -11.88 14.93 27.90
CA GLY A 159 -12.57 13.66 28.13
C GLY A 159 -12.69 12.76 26.88
N MET A 160 -12.09 13.14 25.75
CA MET A 160 -12.06 12.28 24.57
C MET A 160 -11.17 11.06 24.82
N ILE A 161 -11.69 9.89 24.46
CA ILE A 161 -10.93 8.64 24.39
C ILE A 161 -10.06 8.61 23.11
N GLU A 162 -9.14 7.65 23.04
CA GLU A 162 -8.16 7.52 21.95
C GLU A 162 -8.79 7.54 20.55
N ASP A 163 -9.82 6.72 20.32
CA ASP A 163 -10.56 6.65 19.06
C ASP A 163 -11.13 8.02 18.65
N ARG A 164 -11.63 8.80 19.62
CA ARG A 164 -12.22 10.13 19.36
C ARG A 164 -11.16 11.17 19.06
N LEU A 165 -9.98 11.09 19.69
CA LEU A 165 -8.84 11.94 19.36
C LEU A 165 -8.30 11.61 17.97
N ARG A 166 -8.22 10.32 17.62
CA ARG A 166 -7.90 9.84 16.27
C ARG A 166 -8.90 10.36 15.23
N ASP A 167 -10.20 10.29 15.51
CA ASP A 167 -11.23 10.76 14.57
C ASP A 167 -11.07 12.26 14.23
N VAL A 168 -10.62 13.10 15.18
CA VAL A 168 -10.31 14.52 14.91
C VAL A 168 -9.19 14.66 13.88
N LEU A 169 -8.14 13.85 14.00
CA LEU A 169 -7.03 13.83 13.05
C LEU A 169 -7.46 13.28 11.69
N LEU A 170 -8.33 12.26 11.70
CA LEU A 170 -8.89 11.69 10.47
C LEU A 170 -9.72 12.72 9.70
N VAL A 171 -10.53 13.52 10.39
CA VAL A 171 -11.27 14.64 9.78
C VAL A 171 -10.32 15.67 9.18
N ALA A 172 -9.23 16.03 9.89
CA ALA A 172 -8.25 16.98 9.38
C ALA A 172 -7.54 16.45 8.11
N LEU A 173 -7.13 15.19 8.11
CA LEU A 173 -6.53 14.53 6.95
C LEU A 173 -7.51 14.46 5.78
N ASN A 174 -8.74 14.00 6.01
CA ASN A 174 -9.73 13.85 4.94
C ASN A 174 -10.31 15.16 4.42
N GLY A 175 -10.14 16.27 5.14
CA GLY A 175 -10.38 17.60 4.60
C GLY A 175 -9.46 17.95 3.42
N TYR A 176 -8.30 17.29 3.30
CA TYR A 176 -7.36 17.44 2.19
C TYR A 176 -7.32 16.21 1.27
N PHE A 177 -7.27 15.01 1.86
CA PHE A 177 -7.13 13.75 1.13
C PHE A 177 -8.48 13.13 0.69
N GLU A 178 -9.59 13.85 0.88
CA GLU A 178 -10.91 13.51 0.33
C GLU A 178 -11.38 12.07 0.64
N GLY A 179 -11.16 11.62 1.88
CA GLY A 179 -11.61 10.30 2.35
C GLY A 179 -10.59 9.16 2.17
N ARG A 180 -9.39 9.44 1.63
CA ARG A 180 -8.34 8.43 1.46
C ARG A 180 -7.61 8.05 2.75
N ALA A 181 -7.77 8.81 3.83
CA ALA A 181 -7.34 8.39 5.15
C ALA A 181 -8.49 7.62 5.82
N THR A 182 -8.21 6.42 6.31
CA THR A 182 -9.20 5.56 6.96
C THR A 182 -8.76 5.22 8.38
N ALA A 183 -9.74 5.10 9.29
CA ALA A 183 -9.51 4.38 10.53
C ALA A 183 -9.50 2.88 10.21
N GLU A 184 -8.41 2.19 10.50
CA GLU A 184 -8.35 0.75 10.29
C GLU A 184 -9.08 0.06 11.46
N SER A 185 -10.26 -0.51 11.21
CA SER A 185 -11.01 -1.24 12.24
C SER A 185 -12.01 -2.21 11.63
N ILE A 186 -11.52 -3.22 10.88
CA ILE A 186 -12.42 -4.32 10.46
C ILE A 186 -11.86 -5.73 10.70
N ASN A 187 -10.54 -6.03 10.74
CA ASN A 187 -10.09 -7.42 11.00
C ASN A 187 -8.65 -7.62 11.58
N GLY A 188 -8.04 -6.64 12.26
CA GLY A 188 -6.73 -6.81 12.92
C GLY A 188 -6.61 -5.89 14.13
N ASP A 189 -5.86 -6.29 15.16
CA ASP A 189 -5.86 -5.74 16.54
C ASP A 189 -5.65 -4.22 16.74
N GLY A 190 -5.43 -3.41 15.68
CA GLY A 190 -5.15 -1.98 15.75
C GLY A 190 -6.40 -1.10 15.72
N LYS A 191 -7.09 -0.95 16.86
CA LYS A 191 -8.30 -0.12 16.96
C LYS A 191 -8.06 1.39 16.74
N ASN A 192 -6.83 1.87 16.80
CA ASN A 192 -6.51 3.30 16.96
C ASN A 192 -5.61 3.87 15.87
N ASP A 193 -5.61 3.19 14.74
CA ASP A 193 -4.63 3.42 13.69
C ASP A 193 -5.27 4.25 12.57
N ILE A 194 -4.50 5.16 11.98
CA ILE A 194 -4.88 5.85 10.74
C ILE A 194 -4.00 5.34 9.62
N LEU A 195 -4.64 4.86 8.56
CA LEU A 195 -3.98 4.46 7.33
C LEU A 195 -4.32 5.44 6.21
N LEU A 196 -3.31 6.09 5.63
CA LEU A 196 -3.47 6.91 4.43
C LEU A 196 -2.95 6.14 3.22
N ARG A 197 -3.81 5.96 2.22
CA ARG A 197 -3.45 5.31 0.97
C ARG A 197 -3.57 6.25 -0.21
N ILE A 198 -2.60 6.17 -1.12
CA ILE A 198 -2.67 6.84 -2.43
C ILE A 198 -2.49 5.75 -3.49
N GLY A 199 -3.57 5.48 -4.24
CA GLY A 199 -3.63 4.30 -5.10
C GLY A 199 -3.62 3.02 -4.25
N ASP A 200 -2.67 2.14 -4.53
CA ASP A 200 -2.42 0.88 -3.82
C ASP A 200 -1.46 1.04 -2.63
N ARG A 201 -0.73 2.16 -2.52
CA ARG A 201 0.37 2.35 -1.56
C ARG A 201 -0.09 2.81 -0.18
N ASN A 202 0.58 2.30 0.86
CA ASN A 202 0.45 2.82 2.21
C ASN A 202 1.41 4.00 2.39
N VAL A 203 0.89 5.22 2.25
CA VAL A 203 1.70 6.45 2.29
C VAL A 203 2.06 6.85 3.71
N LEU A 204 1.14 6.62 4.65
CA LEU A 204 1.32 6.96 6.06
C LEU A 204 0.52 6.02 6.94
N ILE A 205 1.15 5.59 8.02
CA ILE A 205 0.52 4.82 9.09
C ILE A 205 0.71 5.58 10.39
N VAL A 206 -0.38 5.82 11.11
CA VAL A 206 -0.36 6.58 12.36
C VAL A 206 -0.88 5.71 13.47
N GLU A 207 -0.05 5.49 14.49
CA GLU A 207 -0.45 4.92 15.76
C GLU A 207 -0.80 6.06 16.71
N CYS A 208 -2.04 6.13 17.15
CA CYS A 208 -2.51 7.09 18.14
C CYS A 208 -2.51 6.45 19.53
N LYS A 209 -1.86 7.08 20.52
CA LYS A 209 -1.83 6.57 21.89
C LYS A 209 -2.02 7.67 22.93
N ILE A 210 -2.91 7.47 23.89
CA ILE A 210 -2.91 8.26 25.13
C ILE A 210 -1.74 7.78 25.99
N TRP A 211 -0.87 8.70 26.38
CA TRP A 211 0.28 8.36 27.23
C TRP A 211 -0.16 7.94 28.63
N ASP A 212 0.19 6.72 29.02
CA ASP A 212 0.02 6.15 30.36
C ASP A 212 1.37 5.72 31.01
N GLY A 213 2.46 5.71 30.23
CA GLY A 213 3.81 5.50 30.73
C GLY A 213 4.77 4.92 29.69
N PRO A 214 6.06 4.76 30.05
CA PRO A 214 7.07 4.21 29.14
C PRO A 214 6.76 2.80 28.62
N ALA A 215 6.04 1.98 29.39
CA ALA A 215 5.73 0.60 29.04
C ALA A 215 4.83 0.47 27.79
N ALA A 216 4.04 1.50 27.47
CA ALA A 216 3.17 1.49 26.29
C ALA A 216 3.89 1.80 24.97
N ILE A 217 5.14 2.30 25.03
CA ILE A 217 5.88 2.68 23.83
C ILE A 217 6.33 1.47 23.01
N ALA A 218 6.92 0.45 23.65
CA ALA A 218 7.41 -0.71 22.92
C ALA A 218 6.29 -1.45 22.14
N PRO A 219 5.12 -1.75 22.74
CA PRO A 219 4.00 -2.34 22.00
C PRO A 219 3.51 -1.48 20.83
N ALA A 220 3.50 -0.15 20.99
CA ALA A 220 3.08 0.78 19.93
C ALA A 220 4.08 0.80 18.76
N LEU A 221 5.39 0.76 19.04
CA LEU A 221 6.41 0.63 18.01
C LEU A 221 6.33 -0.73 17.31
N ASP A 222 6.19 -1.82 18.06
CA ASP A 222 6.02 -3.16 17.51
C ASP A 222 4.79 -3.22 16.59
N GLN A 223 3.70 -2.54 16.95
CA GLN A 223 2.50 -2.43 16.13
C GLN A 223 2.77 -1.69 14.82
N LEU A 224 3.43 -0.53 14.86
CA LEU A 224 3.83 0.21 13.66
C LEU A 224 4.72 -0.63 12.73
N LEU A 225 5.56 -1.50 13.30
CA LEU A 225 6.45 -2.39 12.54
C LEU A 225 5.76 -3.60 11.91
N ARG A 226 4.53 -3.95 12.34
CA ARG A 226 3.74 -5.02 11.72
C ARG A 226 3.22 -4.64 10.35
N TYR A 227 3.05 -3.35 10.09
CA TYR A 227 2.60 -2.89 8.79
C TYR A 227 3.75 -2.96 7.80
N VAL A 228 3.55 -3.73 6.74
CA VAL A 228 4.50 -3.90 5.65
C VAL A 228 3.96 -3.23 4.42
N ASP A 229 4.77 -2.36 3.84
CA ASP A 229 4.73 -2.12 2.40
C ASP A 229 6.09 -2.56 1.83
N ASN A 230 6.16 -2.83 0.52
CA ASN A 230 7.38 -3.25 -0.19
C ASN A 230 8.39 -2.09 -0.33
N GLY A 231 8.75 -1.44 0.79
CA GLY A 231 9.60 -0.24 0.87
C GLY A 231 9.81 0.29 2.31
N THR A 232 10.31 1.52 2.47
CA THR A 232 10.45 2.17 3.79
C THR A 232 9.06 2.47 4.35
N THR A 233 8.71 1.81 5.45
CA THR A 233 7.43 2.07 6.13
C THR A 233 7.52 3.41 6.87
N ARG A 234 6.73 4.38 6.41
CA ARG A 234 6.64 5.72 7.00
C ARG A 234 5.53 5.74 8.03
N THR A 235 5.93 5.91 9.27
CA THR A 235 5.04 5.74 10.41
C THR A 235 5.08 6.98 11.30
N VAL A 236 3.97 7.21 11.99
CA VAL A 236 3.83 8.29 12.96
C VAL A 236 3.34 7.69 14.26
N LEU A 237 4.02 8.00 15.36
CA LEU A 237 3.53 7.74 16.70
C LEU A 237 3.04 9.06 17.30
N ILE A 238 1.72 9.20 17.45
CA ILE A 238 1.12 10.35 18.12
C ILE A 238 0.86 10.00 19.57
N SER A 239 1.44 10.77 20.48
CA SER A 239 1.25 10.58 21.91
C SER A 239 0.46 11.73 22.53
N PHE A 240 -0.76 11.45 22.96
CA PHE A 240 -1.63 12.40 23.64
C PHE A 240 -1.29 12.45 25.13
N LEU A 241 -0.79 13.60 25.58
CA LEU A 241 -0.32 13.84 26.94
C LEU A 241 -1.39 14.64 27.71
N ARG A 242 -2.07 14.01 28.67
CA ARG A 242 -3.03 14.68 29.56
C ARG A 242 -2.29 15.38 30.71
N THR A 243 -1.67 16.51 30.42
CA THR A 243 -0.85 17.26 31.39
C THR A 243 -0.76 18.73 31.02
N ASN A 244 -0.59 19.59 32.03
CA ASN A 244 -0.24 20.99 31.85
C ASN A 244 1.28 21.23 31.69
N ASN A 245 2.09 20.21 31.98
CA ASN A 245 3.54 20.25 31.82
C ASN A 245 4.01 19.03 31.01
N PRO A 246 4.02 19.12 29.67
CA PRO A 246 4.32 17.99 28.79
C PRO A 246 5.81 17.62 28.73
N GLU A 247 6.73 18.56 28.98
CA GLU A 247 8.16 18.36 28.72
C GLU A 247 8.75 17.13 29.45
N PRO A 248 8.49 16.89 30.75
CA PRO A 248 9.02 15.71 31.43
C PRO A 248 8.47 14.39 30.86
N LEU A 249 7.26 14.40 30.32
CA LEU A 249 6.64 13.22 29.71
C LEU A 249 7.23 12.96 28.33
N ILE A 250 7.49 14.03 27.56
CA ILE A 250 8.18 13.96 26.27
C ILE A 250 9.57 13.37 26.44
N THR A 251 10.35 13.84 27.42
CA THR A 251 11.68 13.27 27.71
C THR A 251 11.60 11.79 28.04
N LYS A 252 10.61 11.36 28.84
CA LYS A 252 10.40 9.95 29.17
C LYS A 252 10.00 9.12 27.95
N ALA A 253 9.15 9.66 27.08
CA ALA A 253 8.73 8.98 25.86
C ALA A 253 9.91 8.77 24.90
N ILE A 254 10.71 9.82 24.65
CA ILE A 254 11.91 9.74 23.82
C ILE A 254 12.88 8.69 24.37
N ALA A 255 13.15 8.71 25.68
CA ALA A 255 14.02 7.72 26.32
C ALA A 255 13.48 6.29 26.17
N ALA A 256 12.16 6.10 26.24
CA ALA A 256 11.53 4.80 26.03
C ALA A 256 11.66 4.31 24.58
N ILE A 257 11.52 5.20 23.59
CA ILE A 257 11.73 4.88 22.18
C ILE A 257 13.19 4.48 21.93
N GLN A 258 14.14 5.24 22.49
CA GLN A 258 15.58 4.96 22.36
C GLN A 258 16.01 3.67 23.08
N ALA A 259 15.28 3.25 24.10
CA ALA A 259 15.50 1.98 24.79
C ALA A 259 14.91 0.77 24.06
N HIS A 260 14.18 0.97 22.95
CA HIS A 260 13.60 -0.13 22.18
C HIS A 260 14.71 -1.03 21.61
N PRO A 261 14.58 -2.38 21.66
CA PRO A 261 15.62 -3.30 21.19
C PRO A 261 16.06 -3.09 19.74
N ASN A 262 15.14 -2.57 18.91
CA ASN A 262 15.37 -2.34 17.48
C ASN A 262 15.70 -0.88 17.13
N TYR A 263 15.91 0.00 18.12
CA TYR A 263 16.30 1.38 17.87
C TYR A 263 17.66 1.46 17.14
N GLU A 264 17.74 2.30 16.10
CA GLU A 264 18.98 2.54 15.34
C GLU A 264 19.50 3.97 15.52
N SER A 265 18.67 4.98 15.26
CA SER A 265 19.11 6.39 15.29
C SER A 265 17.96 7.36 15.54
N THR A 266 18.30 8.59 15.92
CA THR A 266 17.39 9.72 16.10
C THR A 266 17.84 10.89 15.23
N ASP A 267 16.90 11.55 14.55
CA ASP A 267 17.07 12.87 13.94
C ASP A 267 16.28 13.92 14.74
N LEU A 268 16.97 14.99 15.11
CA LEU A 268 16.48 16.11 15.92
C LEU A 268 16.27 17.40 15.10
N SER A 269 16.48 17.36 13.79
CA SER A 269 16.41 18.52 12.90
C SER A 269 15.08 19.29 12.97
N LEU A 270 13.98 18.60 13.32
CA LEU A 270 12.64 19.15 13.45
C LEU A 270 12.14 19.29 14.90
N ALA A 271 12.95 18.92 15.90
CA ALA A 271 12.51 18.88 17.29
C ALA A 271 12.12 20.27 17.82
N ASP A 272 12.96 21.28 17.58
CA ASP A 272 12.74 22.64 18.10
C ASP A 272 11.78 23.47 17.24
N ILE A 273 11.55 23.07 15.98
CA ILE A 273 10.77 23.82 15.00
C ILE A 273 9.32 23.32 14.96
N GLU A 274 9.17 22.00 14.85
CA GLU A 274 7.90 21.34 14.55
C GLU A 274 7.42 20.47 15.72
N ARG A 275 8.19 20.40 16.82
CA ARG A 275 7.99 19.45 17.93
C ARG A 275 7.86 18.01 17.44
N GLN A 276 8.72 17.65 16.49
CA GLN A 276 8.83 16.30 15.94
C GLN A 276 10.22 15.72 16.19
N TRP A 277 10.25 14.47 16.67
CA TRP A 277 11.46 13.65 16.72
C TRP A 277 11.32 12.52 15.70
N SER A 278 12.32 12.31 14.87
CA SER A 278 12.30 11.22 13.90
C SER A 278 13.23 10.11 14.36
N PHE A 279 12.73 8.88 14.39
CA PHE A 279 13.49 7.71 14.82
C PHE A 279 13.58 6.71 13.69
N ILE A 280 14.70 5.99 13.64
CA ILE A 280 14.82 4.78 12.83
C ILE A 280 14.71 3.57 13.76
N VAL A 281 13.79 2.67 13.42
CA VAL A 281 13.62 1.39 14.10
C VAL A 281 13.77 0.27 13.07
N ARG A 282 14.60 -0.74 13.38
CA ARG A 282 14.76 -1.93 12.55
C ARG A 282 13.57 -2.86 12.68
N GLY A 283 13.25 -3.56 11.60
CA GLY A 283 12.40 -4.72 11.66
C GLY A 283 13.00 -5.81 12.52
N ASN A 284 12.16 -6.65 13.10
CA ASN A 284 12.59 -7.87 13.79
C ASN A 284 13.00 -9.00 12.82
N GLY A 285 12.98 -8.74 11.50
CA GLY A 285 13.36 -9.71 10.46
C GLY A 285 12.36 -10.85 10.24
N SER A 286 11.17 -10.77 10.85
CA SER A 286 10.12 -11.77 10.65
C SER A 286 9.50 -11.63 9.25
N PRO A 287 9.14 -12.73 8.59
CA PRO A 287 8.37 -12.67 7.36
C PRO A 287 7.09 -11.85 7.57
N GLY A 288 6.86 -10.82 6.74
CA GLY A 288 5.71 -9.93 6.91
C GLY A 288 5.89 -8.84 7.98
N THR A 289 7.12 -8.42 8.31
CA THR A 289 7.39 -7.15 9.03
C THR A 289 8.31 -6.23 8.22
N ALA A 290 8.21 -4.92 8.45
CA ALA A 290 9.03 -3.94 7.74
C ALA A 290 10.51 -4.11 8.11
N LEU A 291 11.43 -4.21 7.14
CA LEU A 291 12.87 -4.35 7.41
C LEU A 291 13.44 -3.14 8.18
N ARG A 292 12.85 -1.96 7.98
CA ARG A 292 13.20 -0.70 8.63
C ARG A 292 12.01 0.26 8.54
N ALA A 293 11.70 0.94 9.63
CA ALA A 293 10.69 1.99 9.66
C ALA A 293 11.29 3.33 10.10
N GLU A 294 10.81 4.39 9.46
CA GLU A 294 10.97 5.76 9.94
C GLU A 294 9.74 6.10 10.79
N VAL A 295 9.97 6.47 12.05
CA VAL A 295 8.92 6.81 13.02
C VAL A 295 9.02 8.28 13.36
N ALA A 296 8.07 9.08 12.89
CA ALA A 296 7.89 10.45 13.35
C ALA A 296 7.09 10.44 14.66
N PHE A 297 7.72 10.84 15.75
CA PHE A 297 7.07 10.98 17.06
C PHE A 297 6.52 12.40 17.24
N LEU A 298 5.21 12.49 17.47
CA LEU A 298 4.47 13.74 17.62
C LEU A 298 3.74 13.76 18.98
N PRO A 299 4.37 14.28 20.04
CA PRO A 299 3.70 14.46 21.33
C PRO A 299 2.83 15.71 21.34
N VAL A 300 1.64 15.61 21.90
CA VAL A 300 0.70 16.74 22.02
C VAL A 300 0.06 16.78 23.40
N ALA A 301 -0.01 17.96 24.01
CA ALA A 301 -0.79 18.15 25.23
C ALA A 301 -2.29 18.24 24.88
N VAL A 302 -3.13 17.48 25.60
CA VAL A 302 -4.60 17.49 25.48
C VAL A 302 -5.24 17.57 26.86
N ALA A 303 -6.53 17.93 26.91
CA ALA A 303 -7.27 18.14 28.15
C ALA A 303 -7.89 16.88 28.76
#